data_AF-A0A8X7JHE7-F1
#
_entry.id   AF-A0A8X7JHE7-F1
#
_cell.length_a   1.000
_cell.length_b   1.000
_cell.length_c   1.000
_cell.angle_alpha   90.00
_cell.angle_beta   90.00
_cell.angle_gamma   90.00
#
_symmetry.space_group_name_H-M   'P 1'
#
loop_
_entity.id
_entity.type
_entity.pdbx_description
1 polymer ?
#
loop_
_entity_poly.entity_id
_entity_poly.type
_entity_poly.pdbx_seq_one_letter_code
_entity_poly.pdbx_strand_id
1 'polypeptide(L)'
;MEDFAYVLDVVPIEFRSARRRVYTSTIVQAVGEKEFRLFELIPKPSAVLVVGERVYIGRDLEKRDKIAQVYRKIRYDDLTPSAKAELPGILEQIVRKREAEFVRFFNEAAPITARLHTLELLPGIGKRMMWKIVEERRKKPFESFEDIERRTKLKRPCKVIVDRIIEELKGVGVEFRLFTR
;
A
#
# COMPACT_ATOMS: atom_id res chain seq x y z
N MET A 1 -1.26 -13.96 -0.43
CA MET A 1 -2.52 -13.92 -1.22
C MET A 1 -3.39 -12.84 -0.61
N GLU A 2 -4.05 -12.06 -1.46
CA GLU A 2 -4.92 -10.96 -1.03
C GLU A 2 -6.35 -11.48 -0.90
N ASP A 3 -6.95 -11.33 0.27
CA ASP A 3 -8.36 -11.65 0.50
C ASP A 3 -9.25 -10.41 0.44
N PHE A 4 -8.67 -9.24 0.69
CA PHE A 4 -9.37 -7.96 0.69
C PHE A 4 -8.58 -6.92 -0.09
N ALA A 5 -9.30 -5.97 -0.68
CA ALA A 5 -8.75 -4.81 -1.35
C ALA A 5 -9.57 -3.56 -1.04
N TYR A 6 -8.98 -2.39 -1.23
CA TYR A 6 -9.64 -1.09 -1.12
C TYR A 6 -9.81 -0.48 -2.50
N VAL A 7 -11.03 -0.01 -2.79
CA VAL A 7 -11.38 0.63 -4.06
C VAL A 7 -10.64 1.96 -4.20
N LEU A 8 -9.89 2.12 -5.30
CA LEU A 8 -9.19 3.36 -5.67
C LEU A 8 -10.00 4.21 -6.65
N ASP A 9 -10.71 3.56 -7.57
CA ASP A 9 -11.51 4.23 -8.61
C ASP A 9 -12.53 3.27 -9.21
N VAL A 10 -13.67 3.81 -9.66
CA VAL A 10 -14.72 3.07 -10.38
C VAL A 10 -14.81 3.66 -11.79
N VAL A 11 -14.29 2.91 -12.76
CA VAL A 11 -14.16 3.31 -14.16
C VAL A 11 -15.38 2.81 -14.94
N PRO A 12 -16.25 3.72 -15.43
CA PRO A 12 -17.43 3.32 -16.18
C PRO A 12 -17.09 2.66 -17.52
N ILE A 13 -18.06 1.89 -18.04
CA ILE A 13 -18.09 1.45 -19.45
C ILE A 13 -17.91 2.69 -20.34
N GLU A 14 -17.05 2.61 -21.35
CA GLU A 14 -16.64 3.69 -22.29
C GLU A 14 -15.39 4.52 -21.93
N PHE A 15 -14.73 4.29 -20.78
CA PHE A 15 -13.44 4.94 -20.53
C PHE A 15 -12.35 4.37 -21.45
N ARG A 16 -11.91 5.16 -22.45
CA ARG A 16 -10.68 4.87 -23.20
C ARG A 16 -9.49 5.25 -22.34
N SER A 17 -8.85 4.25 -21.73
CA SER A 17 -7.57 4.52 -21.04
C SER A 17 -6.55 5.07 -22.05
N ALA A 18 -5.58 5.86 -21.58
CA ALA A 18 -4.50 6.40 -22.41
C ALA A 18 -3.73 5.33 -23.20
N ARG A 19 -3.83 4.05 -22.80
CA ARG A 19 -3.26 2.87 -23.47
C ARG A 19 -4.21 2.20 -24.48
N ARG A 20 -5.28 2.87 -24.94
CA ARG A 20 -6.27 2.37 -25.92
C ARG A 20 -6.98 1.06 -25.50
N ARG A 21 -7.14 0.80 -24.20
CA ARG A 21 -7.90 -0.38 -23.75
C ARG A 21 -9.39 -0.05 -23.75
N VAL A 22 -10.18 -0.88 -24.42
CA VAL A 22 -11.64 -0.81 -24.44
C VAL A 22 -12.14 -1.77 -23.37
N TYR A 23 -12.72 -1.23 -22.30
CA TYR A 23 -13.42 -2.04 -21.31
C TYR A 23 -14.84 -2.33 -21.79
N THR A 24 -15.20 -3.61 -21.83
CA THR A 24 -16.56 -4.06 -22.19
C THR A 24 -17.48 -4.14 -20.97
N SER A 25 -16.98 -3.81 -19.78
CA SER A 25 -17.68 -3.80 -18.49
C SER A 25 -17.10 -2.73 -17.57
N THR A 26 -17.83 -2.34 -16.52
CA THR A 26 -17.33 -1.43 -15.49
C THR A 26 -16.13 -2.08 -14.80
N ILE A 27 -15.05 -1.32 -14.64
CA ILE A 27 -13.83 -1.78 -13.97
C ILE A 27 -13.60 -0.99 -12.70
N VAL A 28 -13.20 -1.68 -11.66
CA VAL A 28 -12.84 -1.09 -10.37
C VAL A 28 -11.35 -1.27 -10.19
N GLN A 29 -10.61 -0.17 -10.07
CA GLN A 29 -9.20 -0.25 -9.68
C GLN A 29 -9.11 -0.30 -8.17
N ALA A 30 -8.30 -1.20 -7.63
CA ALA A 30 -8.21 -1.43 -6.20
C ALA A 30 -6.78 -1.78 -5.76
N VAL A 31 -6.46 -1.53 -4.48
CA VAL A 31 -5.20 -1.93 -3.84
C VAL A 31 -5.46 -2.99 -2.77
N GLY A 32 -4.70 -4.08 -2.81
CA GLY A 32 -4.76 -5.17 -1.85
C GLY A 32 -4.41 -4.70 -0.45
N GLU A 33 -5.09 -5.25 0.55
CA GLU A 33 -4.93 -4.83 1.95
C GLU A 33 -3.60 -5.29 2.55
N LYS A 34 -3.06 -6.43 2.13
CA LYS A 34 -1.92 -7.09 2.79
C LYS A 34 -0.57 -6.84 2.12
N GLU A 35 -0.49 -7.14 0.82
CA GLU A 35 0.72 -7.09 -0.02
C GLU A 35 0.69 -5.86 -0.97
N PHE A 36 -0.32 -4.99 -0.84
CA PHE A 36 -0.50 -3.76 -1.62
C PHE A 36 -0.57 -3.96 -3.13
N ARG A 37 -0.94 -5.16 -3.58
CA ARG A 37 -1.04 -5.47 -5.01
C ARG A 37 -2.15 -4.64 -5.65
N LEU A 38 -1.93 -4.17 -6.87
CA LEU A 38 -2.92 -3.41 -7.61
C LEU A 38 -3.72 -4.34 -8.53
N PHE A 39 -5.04 -4.13 -8.57
CA PHE A 39 -5.96 -4.96 -9.32
C PHE A 39 -6.93 -4.11 -10.14
N GLU A 40 -7.37 -4.69 -11.25
CA GLU A 40 -8.66 -4.36 -11.85
C GLU A 40 -9.65 -5.46 -11.47
N LEU A 41 -10.82 -5.06 -11.00
CA LEU A 41 -11.91 -5.94 -10.55
C LEU A 41 -13.15 -5.69 -11.41
N ILE A 42 -13.92 -6.75 -11.63
CA ILE A 42 -15.26 -6.66 -12.23
C ILE A 42 -16.27 -6.70 -11.08
N PRO A 43 -17.08 -5.64 -10.88
CA PRO A 43 -18.15 -5.64 -9.90
C PRO A 43 -19.28 -6.57 -10.35
N LYS A 44 -20.08 -7.06 -9.39
CA LYS A 44 -21.34 -7.74 -9.70
C LYS A 44 -22.32 -6.76 -10.35
N PRO A 45 -23.28 -7.24 -11.16
CA PRO A 45 -24.34 -6.40 -11.69
C PRO A 45 -25.01 -5.59 -10.58
N SER A 46 -25.20 -4.29 -10.82
CA SER A 46 -25.82 -3.33 -9.89
C SER A 46 -25.09 -3.09 -8.57
N ALA A 47 -23.86 -3.61 -8.38
CA ALA A 47 -23.08 -3.30 -7.19
C ALA A 47 -22.64 -1.83 -7.20
N VAL A 48 -22.97 -1.11 -6.13
CA VAL A 48 -22.50 0.25 -5.90
C VAL A 48 -21.23 0.19 -5.05
N LEU A 49 -20.13 0.70 -5.60
CA LEU A 49 -18.83 0.74 -4.97
C LEU A 49 -18.39 2.19 -4.77
N VAL A 50 -17.77 2.46 -3.63
CA VAL A 50 -17.28 3.80 -3.28
C VAL A 50 -15.76 3.76 -3.12
N VAL A 51 -15.07 4.84 -3.50
CA VAL A 51 -13.63 5.00 -3.25
C VAL A 51 -13.34 4.86 -1.75
N GLY A 52 -12.28 4.11 -1.41
CA GLY A 52 -11.91 3.78 -0.03
C GLY A 52 -12.71 2.63 0.59
N GLU A 53 -13.68 2.06 -0.13
CA GLU A 53 -14.44 0.90 0.35
C GLU A 53 -13.56 -0.36 0.37
N ARG A 54 -13.64 -1.12 1.47
CA ARG A 54 -12.97 -2.42 1.63
C ARG A 54 -13.85 -3.53 1.07
N VAL A 55 -13.39 -4.23 0.05
CA VAL A 55 -14.11 -5.31 -0.63
C VAL A 55 -13.39 -6.66 -0.50
N TYR A 56 -14.15 -7.75 -0.43
CA TYR A 56 -13.58 -9.10 -0.44
C TYR A 56 -13.27 -9.55 -1.88
N ILE A 57 -12.04 -10.00 -2.11
CA ILE A 57 -11.53 -10.51 -3.40
C ILE A 57 -10.93 -11.91 -3.29
N GLY A 58 -11.00 -12.53 -2.12
CA GLY A 58 -10.43 -13.86 -1.86
C GLY A 58 -11.12 -14.98 -2.65
N ARG A 59 -10.65 -16.21 -2.47
CA ARG A 59 -11.07 -17.38 -3.26
C ARG A 59 -12.49 -17.87 -2.98
N ASP A 60 -13.03 -17.54 -1.80
CA ASP A 60 -14.36 -17.94 -1.37
C ASP A 60 -15.42 -17.08 -2.07
N LEU A 61 -15.98 -17.60 -3.17
CA LEU A 61 -16.91 -16.83 -4.00
C LEU A 61 -18.19 -16.43 -3.26
N GLU A 62 -18.60 -17.18 -2.23
CA GLU A 62 -19.80 -16.88 -1.44
C GLU A 62 -19.60 -15.63 -0.58
N LYS A 63 -18.37 -15.37 -0.12
CA LYS A 63 -18.01 -14.16 0.64
C LYS A 63 -17.86 -12.92 -0.23
N ARG A 64 -17.80 -13.08 -1.56
CA ARG A 64 -17.76 -11.93 -2.47
C ARG A 64 -19.14 -11.34 -2.58
N ASP A 65 -19.40 -10.27 -1.87
CA ASP A 65 -20.67 -9.53 -1.89
C ASP A 65 -20.80 -8.67 -3.15
N LYS A 66 -19.79 -7.85 -3.46
CA LYS A 66 -19.84 -6.84 -4.53
C LYS A 66 -18.93 -7.12 -5.72
N ILE A 67 -17.94 -8.00 -5.58
CA ILE A 67 -16.96 -8.30 -6.63
C ILE A 67 -17.32 -9.62 -7.32
N ALA A 68 -17.57 -9.58 -8.63
CA ALA A 68 -17.78 -10.79 -9.41
C ALA A 68 -16.44 -11.52 -9.63
N GLN A 69 -15.43 -10.78 -10.09
CA GLN A 69 -14.16 -11.36 -10.51
C GLN A 69 -12.99 -10.41 -10.29
N VAL A 70 -11.84 -10.97 -9.92
CA VAL A 70 -10.54 -10.29 -10.07
C VAL A 70 -10.14 -10.42 -11.53
N TYR A 71 -10.23 -9.32 -12.30
CA TYR A 71 -9.97 -9.34 -13.73
C TYR A 71 -8.49 -9.59 -14.02
N ARG A 72 -7.62 -8.78 -13.41
CA ARG A 72 -6.17 -8.93 -13.51
C ARG A 72 -5.43 -8.14 -12.44
N LYS A 73 -4.15 -8.46 -12.28
CA LYS A 73 -3.18 -7.58 -11.63
C LYS A 73 -2.75 -6.47 -12.59
N ILE A 74 -2.50 -5.28 -12.07
CA ILE A 74 -2.03 -4.12 -12.84
C ILE A 74 -0.77 -3.52 -12.21
N ARG A 75 -0.04 -2.69 -12.96
CA ARG A 75 1.10 -1.91 -12.44
C ARG A 75 0.66 -0.50 -12.05
N TYR A 76 1.49 0.20 -11.30
CA TYR A 76 1.22 1.60 -10.93
C TYR A 76 0.92 2.49 -12.14
N ASP A 77 1.60 2.27 -13.26
CA ASP A 77 1.40 3.06 -14.48
C ASP A 77 0.06 2.79 -15.19
N ASP A 78 -0.59 1.66 -14.91
CA ASP A 78 -1.91 1.34 -15.42
C ASP A 78 -3.04 1.99 -14.59
N LEU A 79 -2.73 2.56 -13.42
CA LEU A 79 -3.71 3.28 -12.60
C LEU A 79 -4.24 4.53 -13.33
N THR A 80 -5.54 4.80 -13.19
CA THR A 80 -6.15 6.05 -13.65
C THR A 80 -5.57 7.24 -12.88
N PRO A 81 -5.63 8.47 -13.42
CA PRO A 81 -5.24 9.66 -12.68
C PRO A 81 -5.97 9.79 -11.34
N SER A 82 -7.27 9.49 -11.30
CA SER A 82 -8.07 9.47 -10.07
C SER A 82 -7.57 8.43 -9.08
N ALA A 83 -7.35 7.17 -9.52
CA ALA A 83 -6.82 6.13 -8.65
C ALA A 83 -5.43 6.50 -8.08
N LYS A 84 -4.57 7.15 -8.87
CA LYS A 84 -3.26 7.65 -8.40
C LYS A 84 -3.40 8.77 -7.36
N ALA A 85 -4.40 9.63 -7.48
CA ALA A 85 -4.66 10.70 -6.53
C ALA A 85 -5.18 10.17 -5.19
N GLU A 86 -6.02 9.13 -5.23
CA GLU A 86 -6.64 8.52 -4.04
C GLU A 86 -5.71 7.54 -3.30
N LEU A 87 -4.80 6.89 -4.03
CA LEU A 87 -3.91 5.85 -3.49
C LEU A 87 -3.16 6.26 -2.20
N PRO A 88 -2.53 7.45 -2.08
CA PRO A 88 -1.82 7.81 -0.85
C PRO A 88 -2.72 7.86 0.38
N GLY A 89 -3.94 8.39 0.26
CA GLY A 89 -4.89 8.48 1.37
C GLY A 89 -5.39 7.10 1.82
N ILE A 90 -5.70 6.24 0.85
CA ILE A 90 -6.14 4.86 1.11
C ILE A 90 -5.01 4.02 1.71
N LEU A 91 -3.77 4.18 1.24
CA LEU A 91 -2.62 3.53 1.85
C LEU A 91 -2.39 4.01 3.29
N GLU A 92 -2.54 5.30 3.56
CA GLU A 92 -2.44 5.82 4.94
C GLU A 92 -3.52 5.19 5.84
N GLN A 93 -4.75 5.04 5.36
CA GLN A 93 -5.80 4.32 6.08
C GLN A 93 -5.41 2.86 6.37
N ILE A 94 -4.90 2.13 5.38
CA ILE A 94 -4.49 0.72 5.54
C ILE A 94 -3.34 0.61 6.55
N VAL A 95 -2.32 1.46 6.42
CA VAL A 95 -1.13 1.46 7.27
C VAL A 95 -1.49 1.80 8.72
N ARG A 96 -2.39 2.76 8.96
CA ARG A 96 -2.88 3.08 10.31
C ARG A 96 -3.69 1.93 10.92
N LYS A 97 -4.56 1.28 10.15
CA LYS A 97 -5.31 0.10 10.64
C LYS A 97 -4.39 -1.06 11.00
N ARG A 98 -3.21 -1.13 10.39
CA ARG A 98 -2.18 -2.17 10.60
C ARG A 98 -0.95 -1.64 11.33
N GLU A 99 -1.11 -0.60 12.14
CA GLU A 99 0.00 0.13 12.77
C GLU A 99 0.99 -0.80 13.50
N ALA A 100 0.48 -1.79 14.25
CA ALA A 100 1.30 -2.75 14.99
C ALA A 100 2.32 -3.49 14.10
N GLU A 101 1.95 -3.82 12.86
CA GLU A 101 2.85 -4.50 11.92
C GLU A 101 4.02 -3.60 11.49
N PHE A 102 3.75 -2.32 11.26
CA PHE A 102 4.76 -1.36 10.83
C PHE A 102 5.62 -0.87 11.99
N VAL A 103 5.05 -0.72 13.18
CA VAL A 103 5.82 -0.49 14.42
C VAL A 103 6.78 -1.65 14.67
N ARG A 104 6.32 -2.90 14.48
CA ARG A 104 7.16 -4.09 14.55
C ARG A 104 8.31 -4.03 13.52
N PHE A 105 8.05 -3.57 12.30
CA PHE A 105 9.11 -3.33 11.31
C PHE A 105 10.18 -2.35 11.83
N PHE A 106 9.82 -1.23 12.44
CA PHE A 106 10.82 -0.31 13.04
C PHE A 106 11.62 -0.96 14.17
N ASN A 107 10.98 -1.80 14.98
CA ASN A 107 11.63 -2.53 16.08
C ASN A 107 12.59 -3.62 15.60
N GLU A 108 12.24 -4.33 14.51
CA GLU A 108 12.94 -5.52 14.06
C GLU A 108 13.84 -5.30 12.84
N ALA A 109 13.75 -4.15 12.15
CA ALA A 109 14.53 -3.87 10.95
C ALA A 109 16.04 -4.10 11.18
N ALA A 110 16.67 -4.85 10.29
CA ALA A 110 18.08 -5.25 10.41
C ALA A 110 18.94 -4.63 9.28
N PRO A 111 20.28 -4.63 9.42
CA PRO A 111 21.16 -4.33 8.30
C PRO A 111 20.99 -5.34 7.16
N ILE A 112 21.00 -4.86 5.91
CA ILE A 112 21.00 -5.71 4.70
C ILE A 112 22.45 -6.11 4.38
N THR A 113 23.36 -5.15 4.45
CA THR A 113 24.81 -5.35 4.33
C THR A 113 25.53 -4.58 5.43
N ALA A 114 26.85 -4.72 5.52
CA ALA A 114 27.68 -3.92 6.43
C ALA A 114 27.57 -2.39 6.19
N ARG A 115 27.09 -1.96 5.02
CA ARG A 115 27.02 -0.54 4.62
C ARG A 115 25.59 -0.02 4.41
N LEU A 116 24.58 -0.88 4.41
CA LEU A 116 23.19 -0.53 4.10
C LEU A 116 22.23 -1.14 5.13
N HIS A 117 21.44 -0.31 5.78
CA HIS A 117 20.40 -0.73 6.70
C HIS A 117 19.00 -0.68 6.06
N THR A 118 18.14 -1.64 6.41
CA THR A 118 16.73 -1.68 5.95
C THR A 118 15.95 -0.38 6.23
N LEU A 119 16.25 0.34 7.32
CA LEU A 119 15.58 1.60 7.65
C LEU A 119 15.96 2.72 6.69
N GLU A 120 17.16 2.67 6.09
CA GLU A 120 17.63 3.67 5.12
C GLU A 120 16.91 3.56 3.77
N LEU A 121 16.21 2.45 3.53
CA LEU A 121 15.35 2.31 2.36
C LEU A 121 14.06 3.13 2.50
N LEU A 122 13.72 3.58 3.71
CA LEU A 122 12.55 4.42 3.90
C LEU A 122 12.83 5.87 3.45
N PRO A 123 11.94 6.48 2.64
CA PRO A 123 12.10 7.85 2.18
C PRO A 123 12.29 8.83 3.35
N GLY A 124 13.34 9.65 3.25
CA GLY A 124 13.67 10.64 4.29
C GLY A 124 14.43 10.09 5.51
N ILE A 125 14.74 8.80 5.57
CA ILE A 125 15.57 8.21 6.63
C ILE A 125 17.01 8.03 6.12
N GLY A 126 17.88 8.98 6.43
CA GLY A 126 19.33 8.82 6.25
C GLY A 126 20.01 8.20 7.48
N LYS A 127 21.33 7.97 7.40
CA LYS A 127 22.16 7.37 8.47
C LYS A 127 21.91 7.96 9.86
N ARG A 128 21.82 9.28 9.98
CA ARG A 128 21.58 9.96 11.27
C ARG A 128 20.25 9.56 11.89
N MET A 129 19.18 9.51 11.10
CA MET A 129 17.86 9.12 11.57
C MET A 129 17.80 7.61 11.84
N MET A 130 18.40 6.80 10.98
CA MET A 130 18.51 5.35 11.17
C MET A 130 19.16 5.01 12.52
N TRP A 131 20.33 5.59 12.83
CA TRP A 131 21.00 5.33 14.10
C TRP A 131 20.16 5.76 15.30
N LYS A 132 19.48 6.91 15.20
CA LYS A 132 18.58 7.37 16.25
C LYS A 132 17.43 6.39 16.50
N ILE A 133 16.83 5.81 15.45
CA ILE A 133 15.79 4.79 15.58
C ILE A 133 16.36 3.53 16.26
N VAL A 134 17.55 3.08 15.85
CA VAL A 134 18.22 1.90 16.41
C VAL A 134 18.58 2.08 17.89
N GLU A 135 19.09 3.25 18.27
CA GLU A 135 19.42 3.59 19.65
C GLU A 135 18.16 3.66 20.53
N GLU A 136 17.10 4.31 20.03
CA GLU A 136 15.86 4.41 20.79
C GLU A 136 15.23 3.04 21.01
N ARG A 137 15.05 2.21 19.98
CA ARG A 137 14.42 0.88 20.16
C ARG A 137 15.19 -0.06 21.09
N ARG A 138 16.51 0.13 21.25
CA ARG A 138 17.36 -0.63 22.20
C ARG A 138 17.03 -0.30 23.65
N LYS A 139 16.60 0.93 23.95
CA LYS A 139 16.18 1.34 25.30
C LYS A 139 14.84 0.69 25.65
N LYS A 140 13.91 0.75 24.71
CA LYS A 140 12.57 0.15 24.79
C LYS A 140 12.00 0.03 23.37
N PRO A 141 11.42 -1.12 22.97
CA PRO A 141 10.69 -1.23 21.72
C PRO A 141 9.62 -0.14 21.59
N PHE A 142 9.41 0.35 20.36
CA PHE A 142 8.33 1.28 20.07
C PHE A 142 6.97 0.59 20.19
N GLU A 143 5.98 1.32 20.69
CA GLU A 143 4.60 0.82 20.89
C GLU A 143 3.62 1.37 19.83
N SER A 144 3.93 2.53 19.24
CA SER A 144 3.07 3.21 18.27
C SER A 144 3.88 4.11 17.33
N PHE A 145 3.26 4.57 16.23
CA PHE A 145 3.82 5.61 15.38
C PHE A 145 4.05 6.92 16.15
N GLU A 146 3.16 7.24 17.09
CA GLU A 146 3.33 8.40 17.97
C GLU A 146 4.56 8.26 18.88
N ASP A 147 4.82 7.07 19.42
CA ASP A 147 6.02 6.80 20.22
C ASP A 147 7.30 6.96 19.38
N ILE A 148 7.29 6.43 18.15
CA ILE A 148 8.39 6.61 17.19
C ILE A 148 8.64 8.09 16.95
N GLU A 149 7.60 8.86 16.61
CA GLU A 149 7.71 10.29 16.33
C GLU A 149 8.22 11.06 17.55
N ARG A 150 7.68 10.81 18.74
CA ARG A 150 8.06 11.49 19.97
C ARG A 150 9.53 11.29 20.33
N ARG A 151 10.03 10.05 20.25
CA ARG A 151 11.39 9.66 20.68
C ARG A 151 12.44 9.95 19.62
N THR A 152 12.14 9.66 18.36
CA THR A 152 13.10 9.82 17.26
C THR A 152 13.02 11.19 16.60
N LYS A 153 11.93 11.95 16.81
CA LYS A 153 11.61 13.18 16.05
C LYS A 153 11.48 12.93 14.54
N LEU A 154 11.27 11.67 14.13
CA LEU A 154 10.87 11.33 12.77
C LEU A 154 9.45 11.84 12.54
N LYS A 155 9.31 12.85 11.69
CA LYS A 155 8.01 13.44 11.38
C LYS A 155 7.16 12.43 10.60
N ARG A 156 5.91 12.22 11.04
CA ARG A 156 4.90 11.39 10.36
C ARG A 156 5.40 9.98 9.94
N PRO A 157 5.74 9.08 10.88
CA PRO A 157 6.24 7.74 10.56
C PRO A 157 5.33 6.92 9.64
N CYS A 158 4.00 7.06 9.79
CA CYS A 158 3.03 6.43 8.89
C CYS A 158 3.20 6.89 7.44
N LYS A 159 3.46 8.19 7.20
CA LYS A 159 3.64 8.73 5.85
C LYS A 159 4.91 8.18 5.20
N VAL A 160 5.98 8.03 5.96
CA VAL A 160 7.24 7.45 5.47
C VAL A 160 7.04 6.02 4.94
N ILE A 161 6.22 5.22 5.63
CA ILE A 161 5.83 3.88 5.17
C ILE A 161 5.00 3.96 3.88
N VAL A 162 4.00 4.84 3.82
CA VAL A 162 3.16 5.03 2.62
C VAL A 162 3.99 5.43 1.41
N ASP A 163 4.90 6.39 1.59
CA ASP A 163 5.77 6.88 0.53
C ASP A 163 6.67 5.74 0.02
N ARG A 164 7.19 4.88 0.93
CA ARG A 164 7.95 3.68 0.53
C ARG A 164 7.09 2.70 -0.27
N ILE A 165 5.87 2.40 0.17
CA ILE A 165 4.96 1.50 -0.57
C ILE A 165 4.74 2.03 -1.99
N ILE A 166 4.51 3.33 -2.15
CA ILE A 166 4.32 3.97 -3.46
C ILE A 166 5.57 3.85 -4.33
N GLU A 167 6.78 4.06 -3.79
CA GLU A 167 8.04 3.84 -4.53
C GLU A 167 8.15 2.40 -5.03
N GLU A 168 7.85 1.42 -4.18
CA GLU A 168 7.90 0.00 -4.55
C GLU A 168 6.85 -0.38 -5.61
N LEU A 169 5.67 0.24 -5.58
CA LEU A 169 4.63 0.06 -6.59
C LEU A 169 5.01 0.65 -7.94
N LYS A 170 5.69 1.82 -7.94
CA LYS A 170 6.25 2.42 -9.17
C LYS A 170 7.35 1.56 -9.77
N GLY A 171 8.14 0.88 -8.93
CA GLY A 171 9.13 -0.11 -9.35
C GLY A 171 10.38 0.43 -10.03
N VAL A 172 10.49 1.75 -10.22
CA VAL A 172 11.68 2.38 -10.82
C VAL A 172 12.79 2.47 -9.77
N GLY A 173 13.91 1.77 -9.99
CA GLY A 173 15.09 1.86 -9.13
C GLY A 173 14.98 1.15 -7.78
N VAL A 174 14.00 0.25 -7.60
CA VAL A 174 13.76 -0.47 -6.34
C VAL A 174 14.44 -1.84 -6.37
N GLU A 175 15.61 -1.92 -5.75
CA GLU A 175 16.36 -3.18 -5.61
C GLU A 175 15.76 -4.10 -4.53
N PHE A 176 15.27 -3.52 -3.43
CA PHE A 176 14.70 -4.25 -2.29
C PHE A 176 13.23 -3.90 -2.08
N ARG A 177 12.33 -4.89 -2.02
CA ARG A 177 10.93 -4.67 -1.65
C ARG A 177 10.72 -5.02 -0.18
N LEU A 178 10.21 -4.07 0.59
CA LEU A 178 9.92 -4.23 2.02
C LEU A 178 8.47 -4.65 2.25
N PHE A 179 7.54 -4.05 1.50
CA PHE A 179 6.12 -4.13 1.79
C PHE A 179 5.30 -4.74 0.66
N THR A 180 5.74 -4.57 -0.58
CA THR A 180 5.04 -5.07 -1.78
C THR A 180 5.57 -6.45 -2.22
N ARG A 181 4.68 -7.30 -2.76
CA ARG A 181 5.00 -8.64 -3.32
C ARG A 181 4.20 -8.98 -4.57
#